data_AF-A0A928XNL7-F1
#
_entry.id   AF-A0A928XNL7-F1
#
_cell.length_a   1.000
_cell.length_b   1.000
_cell.length_c   1.000
_cell.angle_alpha   90.00
_cell.angle_beta   90.00
_cell.angle_gamma   90.00
#
_symmetry.space_group_name_H-M   'P 1'
#
loop_
_entity.id
_entity.type
_entity.pdbx_description
1 polymer ?
#
loop_
_entity_poly.entity_id
_entity_poly.type
_entity_poly.pdbx_seq_one_letter_code
_entity_poly.pdbx_strand_id
1 'polypeptide(L)' 'MAACPGKRGKSTCSGLLYRCKKCGNVGCDRGGDGECTNQAFRSGKCRKCGALGQKENFR' A
#
# COMPACT_ATOMS: atom_id res chain seq x y z
N MET A 1 12.79 -5.82 2.71
CA MET A 1 11.46 -5.91 2.06
C MET A 1 10.46 -6.08 3.17
N ALA A 2 9.85 -4.99 3.62
CA ALA A 2 8.89 -5.05 4.71
C ALA A 2 7.57 -5.70 4.24
N ALA A 3 7.05 -6.63 5.04
CA ALA A 3 5.72 -7.16 4.84
C ALA A 3 4.69 -6.09 5.19
N CYS A 4 3.59 -6.02 4.44
CA CYS A 4 2.56 -5.06 4.73
C CYS A 4 1.81 -5.43 6.02
N PRO A 5 1.77 -4.56 7.05
CA PRO A 5 1.13 -4.86 8.33
C PRO A 5 -0.40 -4.76 8.27
N GLY A 6 -0.98 -4.53 7.09
CA GLY A 6 -2.42 -4.49 6.91
C GLY A 6 -3.08 -5.86 7.11
N LYS A 7 -4.34 -5.84 7.53
CA LYS A 7 -5.19 -7.04 7.64
C LYS A 7 -6.30 -7.00 6.59
N ARG A 8 -6.60 -8.17 6.02
CA ARG A 8 -7.75 -8.45 5.16
C ARG A 8 -8.65 -9.45 5.91
N GLY A 9 -9.63 -8.92 6.65
CA GLY A 9 -10.43 -9.72 7.57
C GLY A 9 -9.58 -10.36 8.67
N LYS A 10 -9.60 -11.69 8.78
CA LYS A 10 -8.80 -12.46 9.74
C LYS A 10 -7.37 -12.76 9.26
N SER A 11 -7.05 -12.51 7.98
CA SER A 11 -5.75 -12.81 7.40
C SER A 11 -4.89 -11.54 7.30
N THR A 12 -3.57 -11.71 7.33
CA THR A 12 -2.65 -10.66 6.90
C THR A 12 -2.89 -10.34 5.43
N CYS A 13 -2.61 -9.10 5.04
CA CYS A 13 -2.73 -8.68 3.65
C CYS A 13 -1.95 -9.60 2.72
N SER A 14 -0.80 -10.13 3.17
CA SER A 14 0.13 -10.97 2.40
C SER A 14 0.65 -10.23 1.17
N GLY A 15 1.34 -9.12 1.39
CA GLY A 15 1.95 -8.32 0.32
C GLY A 15 3.10 -7.47 0.83
N LEU A 16 3.76 -6.77 -0.08
CA LEU A 16 4.86 -5.88 0.25
C LEU A 16 4.34 -4.52 0.72
N LEU A 17 5.07 -3.94 1.67
CA LEU A 17 4.88 -2.56 2.09
C LEU A 17 5.56 -1.63 1.10
N TYR A 18 4.82 -0.63 0.63
CA TYR A 18 5.33 0.38 -0.29
C TYR A 18 5.31 1.76 0.36
N ARG A 19 6.22 2.63 -0.05
CA ARG A 19 6.24 4.05 0.31
C ARG A 19 6.05 4.93 -0.92
N CYS A 20 5.28 5.99 -0.75
CA CYS A 20 5.02 6.94 -1.81
C CYS A 20 6.15 7.97 -1.84
N LYS A 21 6.87 8.05 -2.96
CA LYS A 21 7.97 9.01 -3.11
C LYS A 21 7.50 10.47 -3.09
N LYS A 22 6.24 10.74 -3.48
CA LYS A 22 5.69 12.09 -3.58
C LYS A 22 5.24 12.68 -2.23
N CYS A 23 4.55 11.89 -1.41
CA CYS A 23 3.95 12.37 -0.16
C CYS A 23 4.42 11.62 1.10
N GLY A 24 5.32 10.66 0.94
CA GLY A 24 5.83 9.84 2.04
C GLY A 24 4.85 8.81 2.59
N ASN A 25 3.63 8.69 2.04
CA ASN A 25 2.63 7.76 2.55
C ASN A 25 3.08 6.30 2.43
N VAL A 26 2.98 5.52 3.50
CA VAL A 26 3.43 4.13 3.55
C VAL A 26 2.23 3.21 3.72
N GLY A 27 2.18 2.11 2.96
CA GLY A 27 1.13 1.10 3.09
C GLY A 27 1.13 0.09 1.95
N CYS A 28 0.14 -0.80 1.95
CA CYS A 28 0.02 -1.89 0.98
C CYS A 28 -0.46 -1.36 -0.37
N ASP A 29 -0.07 -2.06 -1.42
CA ASP A 29 -0.69 -1.95 -2.73
C ASP A 29 -1.65 -3.13 -2.97
N ARG A 30 -2.92 -2.84 -3.22
CA ARG A 30 -3.97 -3.82 -3.56
C ARG A 30 -4.77 -3.33 -4.75
N GLY A 31 -5.37 -4.25 -5.50
CA GLY A 31 -6.18 -3.89 -6.67
C GLY A 31 -7.57 -3.35 -6.30
N GLY A 32 -8.24 -4.01 -5.35
CA GLY A 32 -9.55 -3.59 -4.86
C GLY A 32 -9.48 -2.43 -3.88
N ASP A 33 -10.55 -1.66 -3.75
CA ASP A 33 -10.67 -0.63 -2.71
C ASP A 33 -11.02 -1.28 -1.37
N GLY A 34 -10.30 -0.93 -0.30
CA GLY A 34 -10.63 -1.38 1.04
C GLY A 34 -10.28 -2.84 1.31
N GLU A 35 -9.53 -3.50 0.43
CA GLU A 35 -9.11 -4.89 0.65
C GLU A 35 -8.20 -5.06 1.86
N CYS A 36 -7.62 -3.96 2.35
CA CYS A 36 -6.68 -3.99 3.46
C CYS A 36 -6.73 -2.72 4.29
N THR A 37 -6.66 -2.86 5.61
CA THR A 37 -6.72 -1.74 6.56
C THR A 37 -5.59 -0.72 6.39
N ASN A 38 -4.39 -1.16 5.99
CA ASN A 38 -3.25 -0.27 5.69
C ASN A 38 -3.01 -0.11 4.18
N GLN A 39 -4.07 -0.04 3.38
CA GLN A 39 -3.95 0.16 1.93
C GLN A 39 -3.61 1.63 1.60
N ALA A 40 -2.34 1.91 1.34
CA ALA A 40 -1.89 3.22 0.87
C ALA A 40 -1.99 3.36 -0.65
N PHE A 41 -2.02 2.25 -1.38
CA PHE A 41 -2.03 2.23 -2.84
C PHE A 41 -3.14 1.34 -3.39
N ARG A 42 -3.72 1.80 -4.50
CA ARG A 42 -4.68 1.07 -5.31
C ARG A 42 -4.12 0.87 -6.71
N SER A 43 -3.71 -0.35 -7.06
CA SER A 43 -3.05 -0.67 -8.33
C SER A 43 -1.93 0.30 -8.71
N GLY A 44 -1.06 0.65 -7.76
CA GLY A 44 0.05 1.59 -7.95
C GLY A 44 -0.30 3.07 -7.85
N LYS A 45 -1.58 3.43 -7.61
CA LYS A 45 -2.01 4.80 -7.32
C LYS A 45 -2.03 5.06 -5.81
N CYS A 46 -1.30 6.06 -5.35
CA CYS A 46 -1.34 6.48 -3.95
C CYS A 46 -2.72 7.05 -3.59
N ARG A 47 -3.39 6.51 -2.58
CA ARG A 47 -4.70 7.00 -2.11
C ARG A 47 -4.62 8.36 -1.42
N LYS A 48 -3.48 8.70 -0.81
CA LYS A 48 -3.31 9.94 -0.05
C LYS A 48 -3.09 11.17 -0.92
N CYS A 49 -2.30 11.04 -2.00
CA CYS A 49 -1.95 12.18 -2.86
C CYS A 49 -2.34 11.99 -4.33
N GLY A 50 -2.93 10.85 -4.69
CA GLY A 50 -3.35 10.53 -6.07
C GLY A 50 -2.23 10.18 -7.05
N ALA A 51 -0.96 10.19 -6.63
CA ALA A 51 0.17 9.92 -7.52
C ALA A 51 0.17 8.48 -8.05
N LEU A 52 0.30 8.32 -9.36
CA LEU A 52 0.41 7.02 -10.03
C LEU A 52 1.89 6.66 -10.21
N GLY A 53 2.27 5.40 -9.96
CA GLY A 53 3.62 4.89 -10.23
C GLY A 53 4.72 5.38 -9.26
N GLN A 54 4.40 6.32 -8.36
CA GLN A 54 5.31 6.84 -7.35
C GLN A 54 5.35 5.96 -6.10
N LYS A 55 5.53 4.65 -6.26
CA LYS A 55 5.69 3.69 -5.15
C LYS A 55 7.09 3.08 -5.16
N GLU A 56 7.69 2.91 -3.99
CA GLU A 56 8.94 2.19 -3.81
C GLU A 56 8.79 1.12 -2.72
N ASN A 57 9.59 0.07 -2.78
CA ASN A 57 9.61 -0.94 -1.74
C ASN A 57 10.09 -0.31 -0.43
N PHE A 58 9.28 -0.40 0.62
CA PHE A 58 9.72 -0.01 1.95
C PHE A 58 10.72 -1.08 2.43
N ARG A 59 12.01 -0.71 2.47
CA ARG A 59 13.08 -1.68 2.72
C ARG A 59 13.23 -1.96 4.19
#